data_AF-A0A5E3ZVC0-F1
#
_entry.id   AF-A0A5E3ZVC0-F1
#
_cell.length_a   1.000
_cell.length_b   1.000
_cell.length_c   1.000
_cell.angle_alpha   90.00
_cell.angle_beta   90.00
_cell.angle_gamma   90.00
#
_symmetry.space_group_name_H-M   'P 1'
#
loop_
_entity.id
_entity.type
_entity.pdbx_description
1 polymer ?
#
loop_
_entity_poly.entity_id
_entity_poly.type
_entity_poly.pdbx_seq_one_letter_code
_entity_poly.pdbx_strand_id
1 'polypeptide(L)'
;MASTALRHCGIVGTICSLVIGLSGCTTGGPSGAVGYAIDGPVVDYNAATVAGHTGGSLAAFPRVNIGFSYLDGLGNRLADTEFGTVQVKLGAPVRVEMHINDRAEFSDGEPITCDDILLSWLARHPQQGSPFNAMSMPGLSEIGTINCSPQSKHAEIVFQSGQLPRDWLALFGAGTIMPWHIVSRATGVKDLRELLAGSNPEGLARVAEFWNKGWRFDRPSLDLSRFVSSGPYKITGIDEEGAITLERNDKWWGQPARIGRVVIYSTGTNVKQHITDGDVQVGDIAYDDNNPAAPEGATSAAVSSENIMQLRLSTRGLFADPQVRRTFLACVPRTHIQEFVAKDKQSAAGTPEVLGRPAVSILPLGNDPVARQVSEWTHLDTQGTLRKLPRKQRVNIVYPAASSRAKHVIEMMGNACKSRGFTVVGTPTETYTGEILASGNVQAGLFGTAGAVGPGGSFDVASGLVGLSPYRLPDFRKGDARELFVRVTRLNNTQGEDMPIQKDGIDRNTVYAQTVTNLQQYLLDMGYALPLYVQPRWQFVSPGLQGVTQGRSAASVGWNMDRWNS
;
A
#
# COMPACT_ATOMS: atom_id res chain seq x y z
N MET A 1 -13.30 62.55 -73.01
CA MET A 1 -13.33 61.62 -74.16
C MET A 1 -12.35 60.50 -73.88
N ALA A 2 -12.84 59.26 -73.99
CA ALA A 2 -12.10 58.03 -74.22
C ALA A 2 -11.05 57.55 -73.19
N SER A 3 -10.86 56.24 -73.24
CA SER A 3 -10.40 55.34 -72.20
C SER A 3 -8.90 55.01 -72.27
N THR A 4 -8.41 54.45 -71.17
CA THR A 4 -7.38 53.39 -71.04
C THR A 4 -6.04 53.53 -71.78
N ALA A 5 -4.95 53.49 -71.01
CA ALA A 5 -4.12 52.28 -70.91
C ALA A 5 -3.14 52.36 -69.72
N LEU A 6 -3.08 51.27 -68.96
CA LEU A 6 -2.12 50.99 -67.89
C LEU A 6 -0.68 50.96 -68.41
N ARG A 7 0.30 51.32 -67.57
CA ARG A 7 1.22 50.34 -66.94
C ARG A 7 2.35 50.96 -66.09
N HIS A 8 2.52 50.33 -64.91
CA HIS A 8 3.74 50.08 -64.13
C HIS A 8 4.15 50.97 -62.95
N CYS A 9 4.47 50.21 -61.89
CA CYS A 9 5.50 50.42 -60.86
C CYS A 9 5.17 51.29 -59.63
N GLY A 10 4.82 50.58 -58.56
CA GLY A 10 5.78 50.40 -57.46
C GLY A 10 5.47 51.09 -56.13
N ILE A 11 5.79 50.33 -55.07
CA ILE A 11 6.20 50.76 -53.72
C ILE A 11 5.13 50.69 -52.61
N VAL A 12 5.32 49.63 -51.78
CA VAL A 12 5.38 49.56 -50.31
C VAL A 12 4.27 50.22 -49.48
N GLY A 13 3.63 49.41 -48.64
CA GLY A 13 2.84 49.85 -47.50
C GLY A 13 2.54 48.71 -46.52
N THR A 14 3.21 48.75 -45.37
CA THR A 14 3.10 47.88 -44.19
C THR A 14 1.66 47.70 -43.69
N ILE A 15 1.23 46.46 -43.40
CA ILE A 15 -0.02 46.18 -42.67
C ILE A 15 0.31 45.30 -41.46
N CYS A 16 0.06 45.85 -40.27
CA CYS A 16 -0.03 45.14 -38.99
C CYS A 16 -1.34 44.34 -38.98
N SER A 17 -1.27 43.02 -38.98
CA SER A 17 -2.43 42.15 -38.81
C SER A 17 -2.55 41.69 -37.36
N LEU A 18 -3.57 42.20 -36.68
CA LEU A 18 -4.09 41.72 -35.41
C LEU A 18 -4.77 40.37 -35.66
N VAL A 19 -4.25 39.26 -35.12
CA VAL A 19 -4.92 37.95 -35.17
C VAL A 19 -5.69 37.75 -33.87
N ILE A 20 -7.01 37.89 -33.95
CA ILE A 20 -7.93 37.42 -32.92
C ILE A 20 -8.07 35.91 -33.13
N GLY A 21 -7.36 35.12 -32.33
CA GLY A 21 -7.53 33.67 -32.28
C GLY A 21 -8.78 33.33 -31.48
N LEU A 22 -9.83 32.88 -32.15
CA LEU A 22 -10.95 32.16 -31.55
C LEU A 22 -10.43 30.80 -31.08
N SER A 23 -10.21 30.64 -29.78
CA SER A 23 -9.97 29.35 -29.13
C SER A 23 -11.29 28.58 -29.05
N GLY A 24 -11.51 27.67 -29.99
CA GLY A 24 -12.47 26.59 -29.83
C GLY A 24 -11.93 25.59 -28.81
N CYS A 25 -12.65 25.38 -27.72
CA CYS A 25 -12.37 24.30 -26.77
C CYS A 25 -12.59 22.95 -27.46
N THR A 26 -11.51 22.30 -27.87
CA THR A 26 -11.50 20.84 -28.09
C THR A 26 -11.13 20.17 -26.78
N THR A 27 -12.07 19.45 -26.19
CA THR A 27 -11.85 18.49 -25.11
C THR A 27 -10.92 17.39 -25.60
N GLY A 28 -9.65 17.47 -25.23
CA GLY A 28 -8.66 16.45 -25.51
C GLY A 28 -7.61 16.50 -24.41
N GLY A 29 -7.59 15.48 -23.55
CA GLY A 29 -6.43 15.24 -22.69
C GLY A 29 -5.15 15.20 -23.54
N PRO A 30 -3.97 15.45 -22.95
CA PRO A 30 -2.71 15.46 -23.70
C PRO A 30 -2.58 14.17 -24.51
N SER A 31 -2.62 14.30 -25.84
CA SER A 31 -2.67 13.18 -26.77
C SER A 31 -1.57 12.16 -26.45
N GLY A 32 -1.96 10.97 -25.97
CA GLY A 32 -1.05 9.85 -25.67
C GLY A 32 -0.74 9.59 -24.18
N ALA A 33 -1.34 10.32 -23.24
CA ALA A 33 -1.27 10.01 -21.80
C ALA A 33 -2.49 9.19 -21.33
N VAL A 34 -2.28 8.32 -20.34
CA VAL A 34 -3.35 7.61 -19.62
C VAL A 34 -3.44 8.15 -18.19
N GLY A 35 -4.56 8.77 -17.83
CA GLY A 35 -4.87 9.14 -16.46
C GLY A 35 -5.30 7.93 -15.64
N TYR A 36 -4.72 7.79 -14.44
CA TYR A 36 -4.96 6.71 -13.50
C TYR A 36 -5.35 7.27 -12.13
N ALA A 37 -6.58 7.01 -11.70
CA ALA A 37 -7.11 7.49 -10.42
C ALA A 37 -7.02 6.44 -9.31
N ILE A 38 -6.51 6.86 -8.15
CA ILE A 38 -6.53 6.13 -6.89
C ILE A 38 -7.03 7.03 -5.75
N ASP A 39 -7.53 6.45 -4.67
CA ASP A 39 -8.10 7.15 -3.51
C ASP A 39 -7.24 7.05 -2.23
N GLY A 40 -6.00 6.59 -2.38
CA GLY A 40 -4.98 6.63 -1.33
C GLY A 40 -4.06 7.84 -1.55
N PRO A 41 -3.73 8.62 -0.50
CA PRO A 41 -2.78 9.72 -0.63
C PRO A 41 -1.38 9.20 -0.95
N VAL A 42 -0.75 9.74 -2.01
CA VAL A 42 0.63 9.40 -2.40
C VAL A 42 1.58 10.45 -1.82
N VAL A 43 2.06 10.21 -0.60
CA VAL A 43 2.85 11.20 0.17
C VAL A 43 4.34 10.86 0.27
N ASP A 44 4.71 9.62 -0.06
CA ASP A 44 6.07 9.12 0.07
C ASP A 44 6.39 8.16 -1.07
N TYR A 45 7.47 8.40 -1.79
CA TYR A 45 7.91 7.52 -2.86
C TYR A 45 8.43 6.17 -2.34
N ASN A 46 8.98 6.16 -1.12
CA ASN A 46 9.44 4.94 -0.48
C ASN A 46 8.25 4.18 0.12
N ALA A 47 7.73 3.20 -0.62
CA ALA A 47 6.61 2.36 -0.17
C ALA A 47 6.97 1.42 1.01
N ALA A 48 8.23 1.39 1.45
CA ALA A 48 8.67 0.68 2.64
C ALA A 48 8.75 1.56 3.90
N THR A 49 8.41 2.85 3.84
CA THR A 49 8.10 3.63 5.06
C THR A 49 6.69 3.32 5.55
N VAL A 50 6.34 3.77 6.76
CA VAL A 50 4.94 3.68 7.24
C VAL A 50 4.01 4.49 6.38
N ALA A 51 4.37 5.75 6.08
CA ALA A 51 3.60 6.60 5.18
C ALA A 51 3.36 5.95 3.83
N GLY A 52 4.42 5.50 3.16
CA GLY A 52 4.32 4.94 1.80
C GLY A 52 3.56 3.62 1.76
N HIS A 53 3.80 2.71 2.72
CA HIS A 53 3.13 1.41 2.74
C HIS A 53 1.64 1.51 3.05
N THR A 54 1.27 2.44 3.93
CA THR A 54 -0.13 2.61 4.35
C THR A 54 -0.89 3.62 3.51
N GLY A 55 -0.20 4.42 2.70
CA GLY A 55 -0.76 5.35 1.72
C GLY A 55 -0.96 4.71 0.34
N GLY A 56 -1.01 5.57 -0.69
CA GLY A 56 -1.23 5.17 -2.08
C GLY A 56 0.01 4.67 -2.84
N SER A 57 1.19 4.65 -2.22
CA SER A 57 2.46 4.44 -2.93
C SER A 57 2.60 3.03 -3.52
N LEU A 58 2.04 2.01 -2.86
CA LEU A 58 2.01 0.64 -3.40
C LEU A 58 1.14 0.52 -4.67
N ALA A 59 0.11 1.34 -4.78
CA ALA A 59 -0.77 1.40 -5.96
C ALA A 59 -0.21 2.32 -7.06
N ALA A 60 0.51 3.37 -6.68
CA ALA A 60 1.08 4.36 -7.60
C ALA A 60 2.39 3.88 -8.23
N PHE A 61 3.25 3.18 -7.49
CA PHE A 61 4.61 2.85 -7.90
C PHE A 61 4.94 1.35 -8.04
N PRO A 62 3.99 0.42 -8.30
CA PRO A 62 4.32 -1.01 -8.39
C PRO A 62 5.27 -1.32 -9.56
N ARG A 63 5.29 -0.45 -10.59
CA ARG A 63 6.16 -0.55 -11.77
C ARG A 63 7.12 0.63 -11.94
N VAL A 64 7.40 1.33 -10.83
CA VAL A 64 8.44 2.36 -10.73
C VAL A 64 9.55 1.88 -9.79
N ASN A 65 9.18 1.40 -8.60
CA ASN A 65 10.10 0.77 -7.65
C ASN A 65 9.86 -0.73 -7.67
N ILE A 66 10.67 -1.48 -8.42
CA ILE A 66 10.55 -2.94 -8.48
C ILE A 66 11.54 -3.63 -7.54
N GLY A 67 11.39 -4.95 -7.39
CA GLY A 67 12.29 -5.81 -6.63
C GLY A 67 12.13 -7.26 -7.08
N PHE A 68 12.58 -8.24 -6.28
CA PHE A 68 12.52 -9.67 -6.66
C PHE A 68 11.10 -10.24 -6.76
N SER A 69 10.09 -9.48 -6.35
CA SER A 69 8.68 -9.86 -6.46
C SER A 69 7.76 -8.66 -6.49
N TYR A 70 6.51 -8.85 -6.91
CA TYR A 70 5.44 -7.84 -6.83
C TYR A 70 4.09 -8.51 -6.55
N LEU A 71 3.09 -7.70 -6.23
CA LEU A 71 1.71 -8.16 -6.04
C LEU A 71 0.97 -8.16 -7.37
N ASP A 72 0.28 -9.25 -7.68
CA ASP A 72 -0.69 -9.24 -8.76
C ASP A 72 -2.01 -8.59 -8.35
N GLY A 73 -2.92 -8.46 -9.32
CA GLY A 73 -4.24 -7.89 -9.14
C GLY A 73 -5.16 -8.71 -8.23
N LEU A 74 -4.81 -9.93 -7.84
CA LEU A 74 -5.58 -10.70 -6.86
C LEU A 74 -4.94 -10.64 -5.47
N GLY A 75 -3.66 -10.27 -5.36
CA GLY A 75 -2.91 -10.22 -4.11
C GLY A 75 -1.96 -11.40 -3.92
N ASN A 76 -1.70 -12.19 -4.97
CA ASN A 76 -0.63 -13.17 -4.97
C ASN A 76 0.72 -12.46 -5.15
N ARG A 77 1.78 -13.06 -4.58
CA ARG A 77 3.15 -12.60 -4.78
C ARG A 77 3.73 -13.33 -6.01
N LEU A 78 4.10 -12.58 -7.03
CA LEU A 78 4.78 -13.09 -8.23
C LEU A 78 6.26 -12.76 -8.16
N ALA A 79 7.12 -13.68 -8.57
CA ALA A 79 8.54 -13.38 -8.73
C ALA A 79 8.74 -12.43 -9.94
N ASP A 80 9.58 -11.42 -9.78
CA ASP A 80 9.98 -10.53 -10.87
C ASP A 80 11.32 -11.01 -11.45
N THR A 81 11.24 -11.84 -12.48
CA THR A 81 12.42 -12.39 -13.15
C THR A 81 13.13 -11.37 -14.05
N GLU A 82 12.50 -10.21 -14.34
CA GLU A 82 13.19 -9.11 -15.01
C GLU A 82 14.17 -8.43 -14.05
N PHE A 83 13.78 -8.27 -12.78
CA PHE A 83 14.67 -7.73 -11.73
C PHE A 83 15.84 -8.66 -11.39
N GLY A 84 15.58 -9.96 -11.21
CA GLY A 84 16.60 -10.93 -10.85
C GLY A 84 16.07 -12.33 -10.57
N THR A 85 16.98 -13.23 -10.22
CA THR A 85 16.66 -14.63 -9.89
C THR A 85 16.90 -14.93 -8.42
N VAL A 86 16.07 -15.78 -7.84
CA VAL A 86 16.23 -16.24 -6.45
C VAL A 86 16.32 -17.76 -6.42
N GLN A 87 17.33 -18.29 -5.71
CA GLN A 87 17.53 -19.71 -5.49
C GLN A 87 17.50 -20.03 -4.00
N VAL A 88 16.60 -20.94 -3.60
CA VAL A 88 16.48 -21.38 -2.21
C VAL A 88 17.34 -22.63 -2.01
N LYS A 89 18.30 -22.55 -1.09
CA LYS A 89 19.08 -23.70 -0.61
C LYS A 89 18.58 -24.11 0.77
N LEU A 90 17.75 -25.15 0.79
CA LEU A 90 17.25 -25.74 2.03
C LEU A 90 18.41 -26.35 2.83
N GLY A 91 18.36 -26.22 4.16
CA GLY A 91 19.41 -26.67 5.08
C GLY A 91 19.21 -26.07 6.47
N ALA A 92 20.15 -26.32 7.38
CA ALA A 92 20.21 -25.67 8.69
C ALA A 92 21.56 -24.95 8.83
N PRO A 93 21.64 -23.63 8.57
CA PRO A 93 20.56 -22.71 8.22
C PRO A 93 20.07 -22.82 6.77
N VAL A 94 18.85 -22.32 6.51
CA VAL A 94 18.38 -22.07 5.13
C VAL A 94 19.15 -20.88 4.56
N ARG A 95 19.54 -20.99 3.29
CA ARG A 95 20.17 -19.92 2.52
C ARG A 95 19.34 -19.57 1.30
N VAL A 96 19.26 -18.28 0.99
CA VAL A 96 18.59 -17.78 -0.22
C VAL A 96 19.59 -16.94 -1.00
N GLU A 97 19.92 -17.41 -2.21
CA GLU A 97 20.82 -16.72 -3.12
C GLU A 97 20.01 -15.82 -4.04
N MET A 98 20.30 -14.53 -4.01
CA MET A 98 19.68 -13.51 -4.82
C MET A 98 20.69 -13.00 -5.83
N HIS A 99 20.31 -13.04 -7.11
CA HIS A 99 21.09 -12.50 -8.21
C HIS A 99 20.29 -11.42 -8.92
N ILE A 100 20.74 -10.18 -8.80
CA ILE A 100 20.21 -9.01 -9.50
C ILE A 100 20.64 -9.11 -10.96
N ASN A 101 19.76 -8.76 -11.90
CA ASN A 101 20.11 -8.74 -13.32
C ASN A 101 21.38 -7.90 -13.56
N ASP A 102 22.32 -8.42 -14.34
CA ASP A 102 23.59 -7.74 -14.64
C ASP A 102 23.35 -6.38 -15.33
N ARG A 103 22.27 -6.26 -16.10
CA ARG A 103 21.86 -5.01 -16.78
C ARG A 103 21.04 -4.07 -15.89
N ALA A 104 20.76 -4.45 -14.64
CA ALA A 104 19.94 -3.63 -13.75
C ALA A 104 20.63 -2.32 -13.36
N GLU A 105 20.05 -1.20 -13.77
CA GLU A 105 20.48 0.15 -13.44
C GLU A 105 19.28 1.01 -13.07
N PHE A 106 19.45 1.92 -12.10
CA PHE A 106 18.44 2.93 -11.83
C PHE A 106 18.30 3.89 -13.03
N SER A 107 17.24 4.69 -13.06
CA SER A 107 17.00 5.66 -14.14
C SER A 107 18.06 6.76 -14.25
N ASP A 108 18.95 6.91 -13.28
CA ASP A 108 20.13 7.78 -13.34
C ASP A 108 21.40 7.07 -13.89
N GLY A 109 21.30 5.79 -14.26
CA GLY A 109 22.38 4.98 -14.81
C GLY A 109 23.27 4.31 -13.77
N GLU A 110 22.99 4.48 -12.48
CA GLU A 110 23.76 3.83 -11.42
C GLU A 110 23.32 2.36 -11.28
N PRO A 111 24.26 1.39 -11.19
CA PRO A 111 23.89 -0.02 -11.07
C PRO A 111 23.07 -0.31 -9.82
N ILE A 112 22.04 -1.16 -9.94
CA ILE A 112 21.36 -1.74 -8.79
C ILE A 112 22.24 -2.87 -8.23
N THR A 113 22.51 -2.86 -6.93
CA THR A 113 23.45 -3.80 -6.29
C THR A 113 22.90 -4.34 -4.98
N CYS A 114 23.60 -5.30 -4.37
CA CYS A 114 23.20 -5.86 -3.09
C CYS A 114 23.27 -4.83 -1.94
N ASP A 115 23.93 -3.67 -2.12
CA ASP A 115 23.88 -2.57 -1.17
C ASP A 115 22.45 -2.02 -1.00
N ASP A 116 21.63 -2.04 -2.06
CA ASP A 116 20.23 -1.62 -2.01
C ASP A 116 19.37 -2.62 -1.20
N ILE A 117 19.71 -3.91 -1.27
CA ILE A 117 19.13 -4.98 -0.46
C ILE A 117 19.52 -4.80 1.02
N LEU A 118 20.81 -4.51 1.28
CA LEU A 118 21.30 -4.24 2.64
C LEU A 118 20.65 -3.01 3.26
N LEU A 119 20.43 -1.92 2.49
CA LEU A 119 19.70 -0.74 2.97
C LEU A 119 18.28 -1.11 3.38
N SER A 120 17.57 -1.88 2.53
CA SER A 120 16.22 -2.35 2.83
C SER A 120 16.18 -3.17 4.12
N TRP A 121 17.11 -4.11 4.29
CA TRP A 121 17.20 -4.90 5.52
C TRP A 121 17.57 -4.04 6.73
N LEU A 122 18.58 -3.18 6.66
CA LEU A 122 18.98 -2.30 7.76
C LEU A 122 17.80 -1.46 8.27
N ALA A 123 17.05 -0.84 7.36
CA ALA A 123 15.95 0.05 7.74
C ALA A 123 14.73 -0.69 8.28
N ARG A 124 14.42 -1.86 7.70
CA ARG A 124 13.18 -2.61 7.99
C ARG A 124 13.40 -3.76 8.96
N HIS A 125 14.64 -4.07 9.32
CA HIS A 125 14.96 -5.09 10.30
C HIS A 125 14.33 -4.69 11.64
N PRO A 126 13.45 -5.55 12.19
CA PRO A 126 12.74 -5.25 13.41
C PRO A 126 13.70 -5.18 14.61
N GLN A 127 13.88 -3.98 15.17
CA GLN A 127 14.71 -3.76 16.35
C GLN A 127 14.06 -2.77 17.33
N GLN A 128 14.20 -3.03 18.63
CA GLN A 128 13.74 -2.11 19.65
C GLN A 128 14.51 -0.79 19.56
N GLY A 129 13.79 0.33 19.57
CA GLY A 129 14.40 1.65 19.48
C GLY A 129 14.96 2.00 18.10
N SER A 130 14.61 1.22 17.06
CA SER A 130 15.00 1.55 15.69
C SER A 130 14.59 2.99 15.34
N PRO A 131 15.51 3.82 14.81
CA PRO A 131 15.21 5.18 14.38
C PRO A 131 14.44 5.23 13.06
N PHE A 132 14.28 4.08 12.38
CA PHE A 132 13.59 3.99 11.11
C PHE A 132 12.08 3.85 11.29
N ASN A 133 11.33 4.74 10.66
CA ASN A 133 9.89 4.66 10.49
C ASN A 133 9.55 3.77 9.28
N ALA A 134 10.03 2.53 9.35
CA ALA A 134 9.92 1.55 8.29
C ALA A 134 8.77 0.58 8.51
N MET A 135 8.26 0.06 7.40
CA MET A 135 7.34 -1.07 7.39
C MET A 135 8.13 -2.39 7.39
N SER A 136 7.95 -3.14 8.46
CA SER A 136 8.69 -4.37 8.73
C SER A 136 7.81 -5.59 8.52
N MET A 137 8.38 -6.63 7.93
CA MET A 137 7.76 -7.95 7.78
C MET A 137 8.36 -8.93 8.78
N PRO A 138 7.57 -9.90 9.27
CA PRO A 138 8.07 -10.87 10.24
C PRO A 138 9.29 -11.65 9.75
N GLY A 139 9.35 -12.05 8.47
CA GLY A 139 10.49 -12.82 7.95
C GLY A 139 11.83 -12.07 8.00
N LEU A 140 11.83 -10.74 8.10
CA LEU A 140 13.06 -9.95 8.25
C LEU A 140 13.76 -10.19 9.61
N SER A 141 13.03 -10.58 10.66
CA SER A 141 13.63 -10.91 11.97
C SER A 141 14.36 -12.24 11.97
N GLU A 142 14.02 -13.13 11.03
CA GLU A 142 14.62 -14.47 10.93
C GLU A 142 15.92 -14.44 10.11
N ILE A 143 16.27 -13.32 9.48
CA ILE A 143 17.55 -13.15 8.79
C ILE A 143 18.66 -13.01 9.86
N GLY A 144 19.65 -13.91 9.80
CA GLY A 144 20.83 -13.83 10.66
C GLY A 144 21.89 -12.91 10.07
N THR A 145 22.14 -13.04 8.76
CA THR A 145 23.05 -12.16 8.02
C THR A 145 22.67 -12.09 6.56
N ILE A 146 23.10 -11.03 5.88
CA ILE A 146 23.10 -10.94 4.42
C ILE A 146 24.55 -10.76 3.99
N ASN A 147 25.11 -11.79 3.35
CA ASN A 147 26.44 -11.73 2.75
C ASN A 147 26.34 -10.97 1.43
N CYS A 148 26.87 -9.75 1.42
CA CYS A 148 26.84 -8.86 0.28
C CYS A 148 28.17 -8.10 0.23
N SER A 149 28.96 -8.36 -0.81
CA SER A 149 30.17 -7.58 -1.10
C SER A 149 29.77 -6.23 -1.70
N PRO A 150 30.48 -5.12 -1.39
CA PRO A 150 30.16 -3.81 -1.94
C PRO A 150 29.99 -3.84 -3.46
N GLN A 151 28.93 -3.21 -3.96
CA GLN A 151 28.58 -3.10 -5.38
C GLN A 151 28.32 -4.42 -6.12
N SER A 152 28.22 -5.55 -5.41
CA SER A 152 27.96 -6.86 -6.01
C SER A 152 26.52 -6.98 -6.54
N LYS A 153 26.32 -7.73 -7.63
CA LYS A 153 24.99 -8.16 -8.13
C LYS A 153 24.41 -9.34 -7.34
N HIS A 154 25.18 -9.91 -6.43
CA HIS A 154 24.81 -11.08 -5.63
C HIS A 154 24.66 -10.73 -4.16
N ALA A 155 23.59 -11.25 -3.54
CA ALA A 155 23.40 -11.28 -2.10
C ALA A 155 23.05 -12.71 -1.68
N GLU A 156 23.63 -13.18 -0.57
CA GLU A 156 23.20 -14.43 0.08
C GLU A 156 22.56 -14.10 1.42
N ILE A 157 21.28 -14.40 1.56
CA ILE A 157 20.54 -14.28 2.82
C ILE A 157 20.71 -15.59 3.57
N VAL A 158 21.20 -15.51 4.81
CA VAL A 158 21.32 -16.65 5.72
C VAL A 158 20.31 -16.47 6.84
N PHE A 159 19.33 -17.36 6.92
CA PHE A 159 18.33 -17.34 7.99
C PHE A 159 18.90 -17.96 9.29
N GLN A 160 18.37 -17.57 10.44
CA GLN A 160 18.74 -18.13 11.75
C GLN A 160 18.23 -19.58 11.91
N SER A 161 17.11 -19.90 11.25
CA SER A 161 16.43 -21.19 11.32
C SER A 161 16.69 -22.04 10.09
N GLY A 162 16.46 -23.35 10.22
CA GLY A 162 16.35 -24.28 9.09
C GLY A 162 14.98 -24.24 8.38
N GLN A 163 14.08 -23.34 8.79
CA GLN A 163 12.78 -23.13 8.15
C GLN A 163 12.78 -21.80 7.39
N LEU A 164 12.41 -21.85 6.11
CA LEU A 164 12.29 -20.67 5.25
C LEU A 164 11.00 -19.91 5.62
N PRO A 165 11.05 -18.60 5.97
CA PRO A 165 9.84 -17.83 6.29
C PRO A 165 8.85 -17.83 5.13
N ARG A 166 7.53 -17.89 5.39
CA ARG A 166 6.51 -17.96 4.31
C ARG A 166 6.48 -16.71 3.43
N ASP A 167 6.83 -15.57 4.01
CA ASP A 167 6.93 -14.28 3.35
C ASP A 167 8.30 -14.04 2.71
N TRP A 168 9.16 -15.06 2.59
CA TRP A 168 10.52 -14.90 2.04
C TRP A 168 10.53 -14.18 0.69
N LEU A 169 9.60 -14.50 -0.21
CA LEU A 169 9.50 -13.89 -1.54
C LEU A 169 9.15 -12.40 -1.44
N ALA A 170 8.49 -11.99 -0.38
CA ALA A 170 8.10 -10.61 -0.15
C ALA A 170 9.22 -9.71 0.37
N LEU A 171 10.23 -10.29 1.02
CA LEU A 171 11.19 -9.55 1.84
C LEU A 171 11.85 -8.40 1.07
N PHE A 172 12.10 -8.61 -0.22
CA PHE A 172 12.74 -7.64 -1.12
C PHE A 172 11.96 -7.47 -2.42
N GLY A 173 10.65 -7.25 -2.32
CA GLY A 173 9.75 -6.99 -3.45
C GLY A 173 9.64 -5.52 -3.86
N ALA A 174 8.76 -5.24 -4.82
CA ALA A 174 8.44 -3.92 -5.33
C ALA A 174 8.11 -2.94 -4.21
N GLY A 175 8.63 -1.72 -4.33
CA GLY A 175 8.49 -0.66 -3.34
C GLY A 175 9.39 -0.77 -2.12
N THR A 176 10.27 -1.79 -2.05
CA THR A 176 11.10 -2.04 -0.87
C THR A 176 12.60 -1.95 -1.06
N ILE A 177 13.08 -1.97 -2.31
CA ILE A 177 14.49 -1.77 -2.66
C ILE A 177 14.66 -0.31 -3.08
N MET A 178 15.41 0.44 -2.28
CA MET A 178 15.62 1.89 -2.46
C MET A 178 17.11 2.16 -2.78
N PRO A 179 17.42 3.21 -3.55
CA PRO A 179 18.76 3.47 -4.06
C PRO A 179 19.74 3.89 -2.95
N TRP A 180 20.67 3.01 -2.57
CA TRP A 180 21.68 3.29 -1.55
C TRP A 180 22.57 4.46 -1.94
N HIS A 181 22.93 4.60 -3.21
CA HIS A 181 23.79 5.69 -3.68
C HIS A 181 23.19 7.07 -3.43
N ILE A 182 21.86 7.22 -3.52
CA ILE A 182 21.14 8.46 -3.19
C ILE A 182 21.27 8.76 -1.69
N VAL A 183 21.05 7.76 -0.84
CA VAL A 183 21.17 7.88 0.62
C VAL A 183 22.61 8.20 1.03
N SER A 184 23.58 7.49 0.45
CA SER A 184 25.01 7.67 0.70
C SER A 184 25.45 9.10 0.39
N ARG A 185 25.10 9.62 -0.81
CA ARG A 185 25.40 11.01 -1.20
C ARG A 185 24.78 12.02 -0.25
N ALA A 186 23.52 11.81 0.14
CA ALA A 186 22.80 12.76 0.99
C ALA A 186 23.29 12.77 2.46
N THR A 187 23.83 11.66 2.95
CA THR A 187 24.18 11.48 4.37
C THR A 187 25.69 11.50 4.65
N GLY A 188 26.50 11.36 3.60
CA GLY A 188 27.96 11.21 3.67
C GLY A 188 28.42 9.83 4.16
N VAL A 189 27.50 8.90 4.43
CA VAL A 189 27.86 7.54 4.86
C VAL A 189 28.25 6.71 3.64
N LYS A 190 29.46 6.17 3.63
CA LYS A 190 30.02 5.46 2.47
C LYS A 190 29.74 3.96 2.46
N ASP A 191 29.64 3.33 3.64
CA ASP A 191 29.43 1.89 3.75
C ASP A 191 28.35 1.56 4.79
N LEU A 192 27.30 0.85 4.34
CA LEU A 192 26.23 0.33 5.19
C LEU A 192 26.74 -0.67 6.23
N ARG A 193 27.85 -1.37 5.96
CA ARG A 193 28.37 -2.42 6.83
C ARG A 193 28.89 -1.87 8.15
N GLU A 194 29.42 -0.64 8.16
CA GLU A 194 29.78 0.06 9.40
C GLU A 194 28.55 0.33 10.29
N LEU A 195 27.39 0.60 9.67
CA LEU A 195 26.13 0.80 10.37
C LEU A 195 25.61 -0.51 10.95
N LEU A 196 25.63 -1.59 10.16
CA LEU A 196 25.22 -2.94 10.59
C LEU A 196 26.12 -3.48 11.71
N ALA A 197 27.42 -3.14 11.69
CA ALA A 197 28.35 -3.47 12.77
C ALA A 197 28.17 -2.61 14.03
N GLY A 198 27.28 -1.61 14.02
CA GLY A 198 27.04 -0.71 15.14
C GLY A 198 28.18 0.27 15.43
N SER A 199 29.13 0.42 14.51
CA SER A 199 30.34 1.24 14.71
C SER A 199 30.14 2.74 14.42
N ASN A 200 29.01 3.12 13.82
CA ASN A 200 28.74 4.50 13.39
C ASN A 200 27.28 4.93 13.69
N PRO A 201 26.94 5.18 14.98
CA PRO A 201 25.58 5.54 15.39
C PRO A 201 25.10 6.89 14.84
N GLU A 202 25.99 7.86 14.65
CA GLU A 202 25.64 9.15 14.04
C GLU A 202 25.28 9.00 12.55
N GLY A 203 26.04 8.17 11.82
CA GLY A 203 25.73 7.80 10.45
C GLY A 203 24.38 7.09 10.35
N LEU A 204 24.10 6.16 11.27
CA LEU A 204 22.81 5.48 11.36
C LEU A 204 21.65 6.47 11.55
N ALA A 205 21.81 7.46 12.43
CA ALA A 205 20.79 8.49 12.65
C ALA A 205 20.55 9.35 11.39
N ARG A 206 21.60 9.73 10.66
CA ARG A 206 21.46 10.48 9.38
C ARG A 206 20.78 9.64 8.30
N VAL A 207 21.14 8.37 8.18
CA VAL A 207 20.52 7.43 7.23
C VAL A 207 19.05 7.19 7.58
N ALA A 208 18.71 7.06 8.86
CA ALA A 208 17.33 6.92 9.30
C ALA A 208 16.49 8.18 9.04
N GLU A 209 17.02 9.37 9.30
CA GLU A 209 16.34 10.64 8.97
C GLU A 209 16.09 10.76 7.45
N PHE A 210 17.06 10.37 6.63
CA PHE A 210 16.88 10.32 5.18
C PHE A 210 15.83 9.29 4.77
N TRP A 211 15.88 8.07 5.32
CA TRP A 211 14.86 7.05 5.05
C TRP A 211 13.45 7.53 5.38
N ASN A 212 13.29 8.22 6.52
CA ASN A 212 12.00 8.67 7.03
C ASN A 212 11.39 9.84 6.26
N LYS A 213 12.23 10.68 5.64
CA LYS A 213 11.76 11.96 5.10
C LYS A 213 12.26 12.28 3.69
N GLY A 214 13.35 11.67 3.24
CA GLY A 214 14.11 12.05 2.04
C GLY A 214 13.35 11.89 0.73
N TRP A 215 12.32 11.03 0.74
CA TRP A 215 11.47 10.67 -0.39
C TRP A 215 10.01 11.13 -0.25
N ARG A 216 9.73 12.03 0.70
CA ARG A 216 8.38 12.58 0.87
C ARG A 216 8.07 13.67 -0.16
N PHE A 217 6.84 13.65 -0.66
CA PHE A 217 6.32 14.63 -1.61
C PHE A 217 5.82 15.92 -0.96
N ASP A 218 5.56 15.91 0.35
CA ASP A 218 5.09 17.06 1.13
C ASP A 218 6.18 18.10 1.46
N ARG A 219 7.24 18.18 0.64
CA ARG A 219 8.35 19.11 0.82
C ARG A 219 8.20 20.35 -0.07
N PRO A 220 8.52 21.56 0.43
CA PRO A 220 8.38 22.81 -0.35
C PRO A 220 9.22 22.87 -1.63
N SER A 221 10.34 22.12 -1.69
CA SER A 221 11.22 22.05 -2.85
C SER A 221 11.55 20.59 -3.14
N LEU A 222 10.88 20.01 -4.13
CA LEU A 222 11.12 18.64 -4.57
C LEU A 222 12.33 18.58 -5.49
N ASP A 223 13.30 17.76 -5.09
CA ASP A 223 14.47 17.43 -5.89
C ASP A 223 14.21 16.08 -6.60
N LEU A 224 13.68 16.15 -7.83
CA LEU A 224 13.29 14.95 -8.58
C LEU A 224 14.46 13.99 -8.84
N SER A 225 15.73 14.44 -8.78
CA SER A 225 16.88 13.55 -8.94
C SER A 225 17.05 12.54 -7.80
N ARG A 226 16.25 12.64 -6.73
CA ARG A 226 16.22 11.66 -5.62
C ARG A 226 15.27 10.48 -5.88
N PHE A 227 14.41 10.59 -6.88
CA PHE A 227 13.31 9.67 -7.16
C PHE A 227 13.66 8.78 -8.37
N VAL A 228 14.83 8.13 -8.29
CA VAL A 228 15.35 7.30 -9.37
C VAL A 228 14.64 5.96 -9.41
N SER A 229 14.16 5.58 -10.60
CA SER A 229 13.35 4.39 -10.82
C SER A 229 14.21 3.16 -11.05
N SER A 230 13.77 2.02 -10.54
CA SER A 230 14.31 0.70 -10.89
C SER A 230 13.44 -0.07 -11.91
N GLY A 231 12.31 0.50 -12.33
CA GLY A 231 11.28 -0.16 -13.13
C GLY A 231 11.04 0.44 -14.52
N PRO A 232 10.01 -0.05 -15.24
CA PRO A 232 9.68 0.39 -16.61
C PRO A 232 9.16 1.83 -16.73
N TYR A 233 8.72 2.44 -15.63
CA TYR A 233 8.32 3.86 -15.58
C TYR A 233 9.20 4.65 -14.61
N LYS A 234 9.39 5.94 -14.87
CA LYS A 234 10.05 6.90 -13.97
C LYS A 234 9.18 8.14 -13.76
N ILE A 235 9.33 8.80 -12.61
CA ILE A 235 8.66 10.08 -12.33
C ILE A 235 9.34 11.18 -13.15
N THR A 236 8.56 11.98 -13.88
CA THR A 236 9.06 13.14 -14.63
C THR A 236 8.45 14.46 -14.18
N GLY A 237 7.36 14.44 -13.43
CA GLY A 237 6.73 15.66 -12.92
C GLY A 237 5.73 15.38 -11.80
N ILE A 238 5.55 16.39 -10.95
CA ILE A 238 4.49 16.48 -9.96
C ILE A 238 3.97 17.92 -10.07
N ASP A 239 2.68 18.10 -10.34
CA ASP A 239 2.08 19.43 -10.47
C ASP A 239 1.70 20.03 -9.10
N GLU A 240 1.11 21.23 -9.12
CA GLU A 240 0.76 21.98 -7.90
C GLU A 240 -0.38 21.30 -7.12
N GLU A 241 -1.25 20.56 -7.82
CA GLU A 241 -2.33 19.76 -7.27
C GLU A 241 -1.86 18.40 -6.73
N GLY A 242 -0.62 18.01 -7.05
CA GLY A 242 0.02 16.77 -6.61
C GLY A 242 -0.21 15.56 -7.54
N ALA A 243 -0.68 15.77 -8.78
CA ALA A 243 -0.76 14.72 -9.77
C ALA A 243 0.64 14.34 -10.26
N ILE A 244 0.92 13.04 -10.35
CA ILE A 244 2.26 12.52 -10.61
C ILE A 244 2.34 12.01 -12.04
N THR A 245 3.22 12.60 -12.83
CA THR A 245 3.49 12.15 -14.20
C THR A 245 4.59 11.09 -14.21
N LEU A 246 4.25 9.93 -14.77
CA LEU A 246 5.15 8.84 -15.08
C LEU A 246 5.40 8.78 -16.59
N GLU A 247 6.65 8.60 -16.98
CA GLU A 247 7.02 8.29 -18.37
C GLU A 247 7.85 7.01 -18.44
N ARG A 248 7.94 6.43 -19.63
CA ARG A 248 8.84 5.30 -19.88
C ARG A 248 10.25 5.58 -19.35
N ASN A 249 10.79 4.62 -18.61
CA ASN A 249 12.19 4.61 -18.23
C ASN A 249 13.02 4.09 -19.40
N ASP A 250 13.78 4.97 -20.05
CA ASP A 250 14.69 4.68 -21.14
C ASP A 250 15.89 3.79 -20.75
N LYS A 251 16.16 3.71 -19.44
CA LYS A 251 17.19 2.85 -18.84
C LYS A 251 16.67 1.46 -18.43
N TRP A 252 15.38 1.20 -18.63
CA TRP A 252 14.79 -0.09 -18.31
C TRP A 252 15.33 -1.20 -19.22
N TRP A 253 15.91 -2.23 -18.62
CA TRP A 253 16.55 -3.34 -19.33
C TRP A 253 15.60 -4.47 -19.74
N GLY A 254 14.38 -4.48 -19.17
CA GLY A 254 13.33 -5.44 -19.47
C GLY A 254 12.45 -5.02 -20.64
N GLN A 255 11.22 -5.55 -20.66
CA GLN A 255 10.23 -5.17 -21.67
C GLN A 255 9.72 -3.74 -21.42
N PRO A 256 9.86 -2.82 -22.40
CA PRO A 256 9.38 -1.44 -22.23
C PRO A 256 7.88 -1.37 -21.98
N ALA A 257 7.46 -0.37 -21.19
CA ALA A 257 6.04 -0.09 -21.03
C ALA A 257 5.40 0.36 -22.36
N ARG A 258 4.21 -0.16 -22.65
CA ARG A 258 3.52 0.07 -23.93
C ARG A 258 2.97 1.49 -24.06
N ILE A 259 2.34 2.02 -23.01
CA ILE A 259 1.93 3.44 -22.94
C ILE A 259 3.14 4.31 -22.61
N GLY A 260 3.22 5.49 -23.25
CA GLY A 260 4.34 6.40 -23.08
C GLY A 260 4.30 7.23 -21.80
N ARG A 261 3.10 7.60 -21.37
CA ARG A 261 2.87 8.49 -20.23
C ARG A 261 1.65 8.08 -19.43
N VAL A 262 1.79 8.03 -18.11
CA VAL A 262 0.69 7.81 -17.16
C VAL A 262 0.64 8.98 -16.20
N VAL A 263 -0.53 9.55 -15.94
CA VAL A 263 -0.72 10.61 -14.93
C VAL A 263 -1.52 10.03 -13.77
N ILE A 264 -0.96 10.05 -12.57
CA ILE A 264 -1.58 9.50 -11.37
C ILE A 264 -2.31 10.61 -10.63
N TYR A 265 -3.61 10.46 -10.51
CA TYR A 265 -4.48 11.30 -9.68
C TYR A 265 -4.76 10.59 -8.38
N SER A 266 -4.36 11.18 -7.26
CA SER A 266 -4.52 10.60 -5.91
C SER A 266 -5.27 11.54 -4.96
N THR A 267 -5.52 11.11 -3.73
CA THR A 267 -6.14 11.97 -2.70
C THR A 267 -5.37 13.30 -2.57
N GLY A 268 -6.09 14.42 -2.67
CA GLY A 268 -5.51 15.77 -2.77
C GLY A 268 -5.64 16.41 -4.16
N THR A 269 -5.74 15.61 -5.23
CA THR A 269 -5.83 16.09 -6.64
C THR A 269 -7.25 16.39 -7.12
N ASN A 270 -8.26 16.35 -6.25
CA ASN A 270 -9.68 16.41 -6.66
C ASN A 270 -10.06 15.32 -7.69
N VAL A 271 -9.71 14.07 -7.38
CA VAL A 271 -9.89 12.88 -8.24
C VAL A 271 -11.25 12.81 -8.95
N LYS A 272 -12.35 13.10 -8.25
CA LYS A 272 -13.71 13.04 -8.82
C LYS A 272 -13.94 14.06 -9.94
N GLN A 273 -13.32 15.24 -9.83
CA GLN A 273 -13.38 16.26 -10.86
C GLN A 273 -12.61 15.81 -12.11
N HIS A 274 -11.38 15.30 -11.98
CA HIS A 274 -10.63 14.75 -13.11
C HIS A 274 -11.33 13.57 -13.80
N ILE A 275 -12.09 12.75 -13.06
CA ILE A 275 -12.94 11.72 -13.67
C ILE A 275 -14.06 12.37 -14.49
N THR A 276 -14.71 13.40 -13.96
CA THR A 276 -15.81 14.13 -14.63
C THR A 276 -15.32 14.87 -15.88
N ASP A 277 -14.12 15.43 -15.83
CA ASP A 277 -13.51 16.19 -16.92
C ASP A 277 -12.91 15.30 -18.02
N GLY A 278 -12.87 13.98 -17.80
CA GLY A 278 -12.37 13.00 -18.76
C GLY A 278 -10.86 12.80 -18.74
N ASP A 279 -10.15 13.36 -17.76
CA ASP A 279 -8.70 13.22 -17.61
C ASP A 279 -8.28 11.81 -17.18
N VAL A 280 -9.19 11.06 -16.54
CA VAL A 280 -8.93 9.71 -16.02
C VAL A 280 -9.49 8.64 -16.95
N GLN A 281 -8.63 7.75 -17.43
CA GLN A 281 -9.04 6.62 -18.25
C GLN A 281 -9.11 5.30 -17.47
N VAL A 282 -8.36 5.17 -16.38
CA VAL A 282 -8.40 4.01 -15.46
C VAL A 282 -8.67 4.49 -14.06
N GLY A 283 -9.70 3.96 -13.41
CA GLY A 283 -10.02 4.30 -12.02
C GLY A 283 -10.05 3.07 -11.13
N ASP A 284 -9.47 3.20 -9.93
CA ASP A 284 -9.73 2.33 -8.79
C ASP A 284 -9.87 3.19 -7.54
N ILE A 285 -11.11 3.49 -7.15
CA ILE A 285 -11.42 4.27 -5.95
C ILE A 285 -12.43 3.52 -5.08
N ALA A 286 -12.58 3.93 -3.81
CA ALA A 286 -13.63 3.39 -2.98
C ALA A 286 -14.98 3.60 -3.68
N TYR A 287 -15.81 2.55 -3.68
CA TYR A 287 -17.20 2.73 -4.11
C TYR A 287 -17.84 3.78 -3.20
N ASP A 288 -18.65 4.72 -3.66
CA ASP A 288 -19.36 5.68 -2.82
C ASP A 288 -20.55 6.20 -3.64
N ASP A 289 -21.66 6.52 -2.99
CA ASP A 289 -22.90 6.93 -3.67
C ASP A 289 -22.73 8.24 -4.44
N ASN A 290 -21.75 9.04 -4.03
CA ASN A 290 -21.38 10.30 -4.66
C ASN A 290 -20.16 10.17 -5.58
N ASN A 291 -19.83 8.97 -6.05
CA ASN A 291 -18.87 8.82 -7.15
C ASN A 291 -19.48 9.42 -8.44
N PRO A 292 -18.65 10.05 -9.31
CA PRO A 292 -19.12 10.54 -10.60
C PRO A 292 -19.56 9.38 -11.49
N ALA A 293 -20.28 9.70 -12.58
CA ALA A 293 -20.56 8.72 -13.62
C ALA A 293 -19.24 8.19 -14.22
N ALA A 294 -19.24 6.91 -14.61
CA ALA A 294 -18.13 6.36 -15.38
C ALA A 294 -17.97 7.12 -16.71
N PRO A 295 -16.75 7.25 -17.25
CA PRO A 295 -16.55 7.78 -18.59
C PRO A 295 -17.39 7.04 -19.63
N GLU A 296 -17.83 7.76 -20.66
CA GLU A 296 -18.69 7.19 -21.70
C GLU A 296 -18.02 5.98 -22.38
N GLY A 297 -18.77 4.87 -22.48
CA GLY A 297 -18.27 3.62 -23.07
C GLY A 297 -17.28 2.84 -22.20
N ALA A 298 -16.97 3.29 -20.98
CA ALA A 298 -16.06 2.58 -20.09
C ALA A 298 -16.68 1.25 -19.60
N THR A 299 -15.82 0.25 -19.43
CA THR A 299 -16.17 -0.91 -18.59
C THR A 299 -16.09 -0.45 -17.14
N SER A 300 -17.15 -0.65 -16.36
CA SER A 300 -17.25 -0.19 -14.97
C SER A 300 -17.90 -1.27 -14.10
N ALA A 301 -17.34 -1.51 -12.91
CA ALA A 301 -17.87 -2.48 -11.96
C ALA A 301 -17.63 -2.06 -10.50
N ALA A 302 -18.56 -2.45 -9.64
CA ALA A 302 -18.30 -2.52 -8.20
C ALA A 302 -17.65 -3.88 -7.90
N VAL A 303 -16.52 -3.86 -7.20
CA VAL A 303 -15.73 -5.06 -6.91
C VAL A 303 -15.35 -5.13 -5.44
N SER A 304 -15.21 -6.35 -4.92
CA SER A 304 -14.70 -6.57 -3.56
C SER A 304 -13.17 -6.47 -3.56
N SER A 305 -12.58 -5.67 -2.68
CA SER A 305 -11.11 -5.68 -2.50
C SER A 305 -10.64 -6.79 -1.56
N GLU A 306 -9.32 -6.92 -1.40
CA GLU A 306 -8.68 -7.70 -0.34
C GLU A 306 -8.53 -6.87 0.96
N ASN A 307 -9.03 -5.63 0.98
CA ASN A 307 -9.01 -4.80 2.17
C ASN A 307 -10.17 -5.12 3.12
N ILE A 308 -9.83 -5.39 4.38
CA ILE A 308 -10.79 -5.42 5.46
C ILE A 308 -10.72 -4.08 6.17
N MET A 309 -11.79 -3.29 6.10
CA MET A 309 -11.91 -2.05 6.87
C MET A 309 -12.00 -2.37 8.36
N GLN A 310 -11.18 -1.70 9.14
CA GLN A 310 -10.98 -1.87 10.56
C GLN A 310 -11.05 -0.53 11.27
N LEU A 311 -11.71 -0.50 12.42
CA LEU A 311 -11.52 0.56 13.39
C LEU A 311 -10.20 0.30 14.14
N ARG A 312 -9.19 1.14 13.91
CA ARG A 312 -7.88 1.06 14.56
C ARG A 312 -7.82 2.07 15.70
N LEU A 313 -7.52 1.62 16.91
CA LEU A 313 -7.38 2.47 18.09
C LEU A 313 -5.92 2.86 18.30
N SER A 314 -5.69 4.07 18.81
CA SER A 314 -4.37 4.48 19.28
C SER A 314 -3.92 3.59 20.44
N THR A 315 -2.63 3.27 20.49
CA THR A 315 -2.02 2.50 21.59
C THR A 315 -1.66 3.38 22.80
N ARG A 316 -1.99 4.68 22.74
CA ARG A 316 -1.70 5.69 23.76
C ARG A 316 -2.97 6.45 24.14
N GLY A 317 -2.88 7.24 25.21
CA GLY A 317 -3.98 8.11 25.64
C GLY A 317 -5.20 7.33 26.13
N LEU A 318 -6.40 7.76 25.71
CA LEU A 318 -7.69 7.20 26.14
C LEU A 318 -7.75 5.67 26.06
N PHE A 319 -7.22 5.12 24.96
CA PHE A 319 -7.26 3.69 24.68
C PHE A 319 -6.03 2.95 25.19
N ALA A 320 -5.16 3.56 25.99
CA ALA A 320 -4.16 2.79 26.75
C ALA A 320 -4.83 1.90 27.81
N ASP A 321 -5.99 2.31 28.34
CA ASP A 321 -6.79 1.52 29.29
C ASP A 321 -7.57 0.40 28.57
N PRO A 322 -7.27 -0.89 28.85
CA PRO A 322 -7.97 -2.01 28.24
C PRO A 322 -9.48 -2.03 28.50
N GLN A 323 -9.94 -1.53 29.65
CA GLN A 323 -11.36 -1.48 29.99
C GLN A 323 -12.10 -0.44 29.14
N VAL A 324 -11.47 0.72 28.90
CA VAL A 324 -12.03 1.74 28.00
C VAL A 324 -12.10 1.21 26.57
N ARG A 325 -11.03 0.54 26.08
CA ARG A 325 -11.03 -0.10 24.75
C ARG A 325 -12.17 -1.10 24.61
N ARG A 326 -12.29 -2.06 25.52
CA ARG A 326 -13.34 -3.10 25.49
C ARG A 326 -14.73 -2.49 25.50
N THR A 327 -14.97 -1.49 26.37
CA THR A 327 -16.27 -0.82 26.46
C THR A 327 -16.62 -0.07 25.16
N PHE A 328 -15.63 0.57 24.52
CA PHE A 328 -15.83 1.26 23.24
C PHE A 328 -16.10 0.27 22.10
N LEU A 329 -15.28 -0.78 21.96
CA LEU A 329 -15.46 -1.75 20.89
C LEU A 329 -16.79 -2.51 21.01
N ALA A 330 -17.24 -2.81 22.22
CA ALA A 330 -18.52 -3.48 22.47
C ALA A 330 -19.76 -2.64 22.14
N CYS A 331 -19.63 -1.31 21.97
CA CYS A 331 -20.75 -0.46 21.53
C CYS A 331 -20.77 -0.19 20.03
N VAL A 332 -19.75 -0.61 19.28
CA VAL A 332 -19.70 -0.43 17.81
C VAL A 332 -20.77 -1.32 17.16
N PRO A 333 -21.71 -0.77 16.37
CA PRO A 333 -22.86 -1.51 15.85
C PRO A 333 -22.48 -2.28 14.57
N ARG A 334 -21.60 -3.27 14.69
CA ARG A 334 -20.99 -3.97 13.54
C ARG A 334 -22.00 -4.60 12.60
N THR A 335 -23.03 -5.26 13.12
CA THR A 335 -24.09 -5.88 12.32
C THR A 335 -24.80 -4.84 11.44
N HIS A 336 -25.21 -3.70 12.04
CA HIS A 336 -25.83 -2.63 11.27
C HIS A 336 -24.87 -2.01 10.24
N ILE A 337 -23.58 -1.84 10.57
CA ILE A 337 -22.56 -1.36 9.62
C ILE A 337 -22.44 -2.33 8.43
N GLN A 338 -22.41 -3.64 8.69
CA GLN A 338 -22.34 -4.66 7.65
C GLN A 338 -23.60 -4.69 6.78
N GLU A 339 -24.78 -4.55 7.36
CA GLU A 339 -26.05 -4.44 6.63
C GLU A 339 -26.10 -3.20 5.74
N PHE A 340 -25.64 -2.04 6.24
CA PHE A 340 -25.53 -0.81 5.47
C PHE A 340 -24.62 -1.01 4.24
N VAL A 341 -23.42 -1.56 4.44
CA VAL A 341 -22.47 -1.86 3.35
C VAL A 341 -23.03 -2.93 2.40
N ALA A 342 -23.85 -3.87 2.89
CA ALA A 342 -24.41 -4.94 2.07
C ALA A 342 -25.58 -4.48 1.19
N LYS A 343 -26.44 -3.58 1.68
CA LYS A 343 -27.56 -3.03 0.89
C LYS A 343 -27.09 -2.23 -0.31
N ASP A 344 -25.97 -1.53 -0.14
CA ASP A 344 -25.27 -0.78 -1.17
C ASP A 344 -24.76 -1.67 -2.34
N LYS A 345 -24.73 -3.01 -2.15
CA LYS A 345 -24.32 -3.99 -3.17
C LYS A 345 -25.41 -4.32 -4.19
N GLN A 346 -26.69 -4.21 -3.83
CA GLN A 346 -27.79 -4.64 -4.70
C GLN A 346 -28.09 -3.67 -5.86
N SER A 347 -27.53 -2.46 -5.83
CA SER A 347 -27.62 -1.46 -6.90
C SER A 347 -26.50 -1.57 -7.95
N ALA A 348 -25.41 -2.29 -7.67
CA ALA A 348 -24.28 -2.45 -8.58
C ALA A 348 -24.28 -3.86 -9.20
N ALA A 349 -24.58 -3.97 -10.50
CA ALA A 349 -24.55 -5.23 -11.23
C ALA A 349 -23.11 -5.78 -11.29
N GLY A 350 -22.78 -6.78 -10.47
CA GLY A 350 -21.48 -7.43 -10.41
C GLY A 350 -21.47 -8.60 -9.40
N THR A 351 -20.70 -9.65 -9.68
CA THR A 351 -20.83 -11.02 -9.15
C THR A 351 -20.97 -11.17 -7.61
N PRO A 352 -21.85 -12.08 -7.13
CA PRO A 352 -22.04 -12.37 -5.69
C PRO A 352 -20.82 -12.98 -4.97
N GLU A 353 -19.82 -13.45 -5.71
CA GLU A 353 -18.99 -14.58 -5.28
C GLU A 353 -17.82 -14.25 -4.34
N VAL A 354 -17.56 -12.97 -4.03
CA VAL A 354 -16.47 -12.60 -3.09
C VAL A 354 -16.96 -11.89 -1.81
N LEU A 355 -18.27 -11.65 -1.72
CA LEU A 355 -18.88 -10.81 -0.69
C LEU A 355 -19.42 -11.60 0.52
N GLY A 356 -19.24 -12.93 0.52
CA GLY A 356 -19.55 -13.84 1.63
C GLY A 356 -18.41 -14.03 2.64
N ARG A 357 -17.29 -13.33 2.48
CA ARG A 357 -16.20 -13.36 3.47
C ARG A 357 -16.68 -12.65 4.75
N PRO A 358 -16.81 -13.36 5.89
CA PRO A 358 -17.09 -12.70 7.15
C PRO A 358 -15.95 -11.72 7.46
N ALA A 359 -16.30 -10.45 7.68
CA ALA A 359 -15.34 -9.44 8.15
C ALA A 359 -15.05 -9.64 9.65
N VAL A 360 -14.61 -10.84 10.01
CA VAL A 360 -14.28 -11.27 11.38
C VAL A 360 -12.79 -11.25 11.63
N SER A 361 -11.98 -11.17 10.58
CA SER A 361 -10.54 -11.32 10.67
C SER A 361 -9.80 -9.97 10.67
N ILE A 362 -8.89 -9.78 11.63
CA ILE A 362 -7.91 -8.67 11.63
C ILE A 362 -6.80 -8.93 10.60
N LEU A 363 -6.50 -10.20 10.33
CA LEU A 363 -5.49 -10.64 9.38
C LEU A 363 -6.16 -10.92 8.02
N PRO A 364 -5.52 -10.62 6.88
CA PRO A 364 -6.03 -11.11 5.62
C PRO A 364 -5.88 -12.64 5.63
N LEU A 365 -6.97 -13.33 5.34
CA LEU A 365 -6.97 -14.77 5.18
C LEU A 365 -6.96 -15.07 3.68
N GLY A 366 -6.27 -16.14 3.25
CA GLY A 366 -6.30 -16.57 1.84
C GLY A 366 -7.68 -17.04 1.39
N ASN A 367 -7.85 -17.50 0.15
CA ASN A 367 -9.12 -18.08 -0.34
C ASN A 367 -9.26 -19.59 -0.09
N ASP A 368 -8.37 -20.18 0.72
CA ASP A 368 -8.30 -21.61 1.04
C ASP A 368 -9.32 -22.02 2.15
N PRO A 369 -9.78 -23.29 2.21
CA PRO A 369 -10.42 -23.91 3.38
C PRO A 369 -9.98 -23.40 4.76
N VAL A 370 -8.68 -23.13 4.96
CA VAL A 370 -8.11 -22.52 6.18
C VAL A 370 -8.81 -21.22 6.56
N ALA A 371 -9.09 -20.33 5.60
CA ALA A 371 -9.69 -19.03 5.87
C ALA A 371 -11.13 -19.13 6.36
N ARG A 372 -11.88 -20.08 5.80
CA ARG A 372 -13.24 -20.39 6.24
C ARG A 372 -13.23 -20.95 7.66
N GLN A 373 -12.34 -21.90 7.94
CA GLN A 373 -12.18 -22.51 9.25
C GLN A 373 -11.77 -21.49 10.32
N VAL A 374 -10.79 -20.63 10.04
CA VAL A 374 -10.40 -19.53 10.94
C VAL A 374 -11.58 -18.60 11.22
N SER A 375 -12.36 -18.27 10.19
CA SER A 375 -13.51 -17.39 10.34
C SER A 375 -14.62 -18.01 11.19
N GLU A 376 -14.87 -19.31 11.04
CA GLU A 376 -15.85 -20.07 11.84
C GLU A 376 -15.42 -20.18 13.32
N TRP A 377 -14.11 -20.30 13.58
CA TRP A 377 -13.57 -20.50 14.92
C TRP A 377 -13.24 -19.20 15.66
N THR A 378 -13.13 -18.08 14.96
CA THR A 378 -12.84 -16.79 15.58
C THR A 378 -14.11 -16.19 16.17
N HIS A 379 -14.14 -16.02 17.49
CA HIS A 379 -15.31 -15.50 18.20
C HIS A 379 -15.07 -14.06 18.67
N LEU A 380 -15.84 -13.14 18.13
CA LEU A 380 -15.87 -11.76 18.60
C LEU A 380 -16.78 -11.65 19.83
N ASP A 381 -16.19 -11.64 21.03
CA ASP A 381 -16.94 -11.33 22.25
C ASP A 381 -17.36 -9.86 22.23
N THR A 382 -18.65 -9.65 21.96
CA THR A 382 -19.31 -8.33 21.99
C THR A 382 -20.09 -8.11 23.30
N GLN A 383 -20.07 -9.09 24.21
CA GLN A 383 -20.90 -9.13 25.42
C GLN A 383 -20.11 -9.00 26.73
N GLY A 384 -18.80 -8.74 26.67
CA GLY A 384 -17.98 -8.54 27.86
C GLY A 384 -18.64 -7.59 28.88
N THR A 385 -18.59 -7.94 30.17
CA THR A 385 -19.30 -7.23 31.25
C THR A 385 -18.98 -5.72 31.25
N LEU A 386 -19.95 -4.93 30.80
CA LEU A 386 -19.80 -3.50 30.59
C LEU A 386 -19.88 -2.77 31.93
N ARG A 387 -18.78 -2.13 32.34
CA ARG A 387 -18.81 -1.22 33.49
C ARG A 387 -19.11 0.20 33.00
N LYS A 388 -19.98 0.91 33.72
CA LYS A 388 -20.26 2.34 33.47
C LYS A 388 -18.97 3.13 33.60
N LEU A 389 -18.58 3.85 32.54
CA LEU A 389 -17.41 4.71 32.58
C LEU A 389 -17.64 5.88 33.56
N PRO A 390 -16.62 6.28 34.33
CA PRO A 390 -16.76 7.31 35.37
C PRO A 390 -17.01 8.72 34.79
N ARG A 391 -16.64 8.96 33.52
CA ARG A 391 -16.85 10.23 32.82
C ARG A 391 -17.16 9.98 31.35
N LYS A 392 -17.80 10.95 30.71
CA LYS A 392 -17.97 10.97 29.25
C LYS A 392 -16.58 11.07 28.59
N GLN A 393 -16.33 10.22 27.60
CA GLN A 393 -15.08 10.16 26.86
C GLN A 393 -15.31 10.67 25.43
N ARG A 394 -14.43 11.54 24.93
CA ARG A 394 -14.46 11.98 23.52
C ARG A 394 -13.52 11.11 22.70
N VAL A 395 -13.99 10.63 21.55
CA VAL A 395 -13.22 9.80 20.62
C VAL A 395 -13.20 10.51 19.27
N ASN A 396 -12.06 11.09 18.89
CA ASN A 396 -11.88 11.60 17.54
C ASN A 396 -11.42 10.46 16.62
N ILE A 397 -12.21 10.18 15.58
CA ILE A 397 -11.94 9.13 14.59
C ILE A 397 -11.58 9.78 13.25
N VAL A 398 -10.36 9.56 12.77
CA VAL A 398 -9.94 10.03 11.45
C VAL A 398 -10.41 9.12 10.32
N TYR A 399 -10.76 9.71 9.20
CA TYR A 399 -11.19 9.01 7.98
C TYR A 399 -10.86 9.84 6.72
N PRO A 400 -10.84 9.22 5.52
CA PRO A 400 -10.61 9.95 4.27
C PRO A 400 -11.68 11.02 4.04
N ALA A 401 -11.25 12.27 3.84
CA ALA A 401 -12.16 13.41 3.74
C ALA A 401 -13.23 13.27 2.63
N ALA A 402 -12.88 12.64 1.51
CA ALA A 402 -13.78 12.44 0.38
C ALA A 402 -14.82 11.31 0.58
N SER A 403 -14.77 10.54 1.67
CA SER A 403 -15.63 9.38 1.88
C SER A 403 -16.90 9.70 2.68
N SER A 404 -18.03 9.79 1.99
CA SER A 404 -19.37 9.87 2.61
C SER A 404 -19.69 8.58 3.36
N ARG A 405 -19.29 7.43 2.83
CA ARG A 405 -19.50 6.15 3.53
C ARG A 405 -18.83 6.12 4.89
N ALA A 406 -17.54 6.48 4.96
CA ALA A 406 -16.80 6.48 6.21
C ALA A 406 -17.42 7.43 7.25
N LYS A 407 -17.87 8.61 6.81
CA LYS A 407 -18.62 9.55 7.65
C LYS A 407 -19.87 8.91 8.23
N HIS A 408 -20.69 8.24 7.41
CA HIS A 408 -21.91 7.58 7.87
C HIS A 408 -21.63 6.44 8.86
N VAL A 409 -20.60 5.63 8.60
CA VAL A 409 -20.16 4.57 9.52
C VAL A 409 -19.78 5.15 10.89
N ILE A 410 -19.08 6.28 10.93
CA ILE A 410 -18.72 6.97 12.18
C ILE A 410 -19.96 7.55 12.89
N GLU A 411 -20.94 8.07 12.17
CA GLU A 411 -22.22 8.54 12.72
C GLU A 411 -22.99 7.39 13.39
N MET A 412 -23.05 6.21 12.76
CA MET A 412 -23.64 5.00 13.34
C MET A 412 -22.94 4.61 14.65
N MET A 413 -21.60 4.65 14.68
CA MET A 413 -20.82 4.42 15.91
C MET A 413 -21.16 5.44 17.00
N GLY A 414 -21.25 6.73 16.66
CA GLY A 414 -21.61 7.79 17.59
C GLY A 414 -22.99 7.58 18.23
N ASN A 415 -23.98 7.19 17.43
CA ASN A 415 -25.33 6.91 17.91
C ASN A 415 -25.36 5.71 18.87
N ALA A 416 -24.69 4.61 18.52
CA ALA A 416 -24.68 3.40 19.33
C ALA A 416 -23.87 3.55 20.64
N CYS A 417 -22.76 4.29 20.59
CA CYS A 417 -21.85 4.45 21.72
C CYS A 417 -22.23 5.57 22.71
N LYS A 418 -23.21 6.43 22.36
CA LYS A 418 -23.67 7.55 23.21
C LYS A 418 -24.16 7.10 24.58
N SER A 419 -24.96 6.02 24.63
CA SER A 419 -25.50 5.46 25.88
C SER A 419 -24.41 4.88 26.79
N ARG A 420 -23.22 4.60 26.23
CA ARG A 420 -22.06 4.05 26.93
C ARG A 420 -21.06 5.12 27.37
N GLY A 421 -21.42 6.40 27.21
CA GLY A 421 -20.61 7.52 27.68
C GLY A 421 -19.57 7.99 26.68
N PHE A 422 -19.61 7.54 25.42
CA PHE A 422 -18.71 8.06 24.38
C PHE A 422 -19.37 9.15 23.54
N THR A 423 -18.61 10.18 23.24
CA THR A 423 -18.92 11.17 22.20
C THR A 423 -17.95 10.95 21.05
N VAL A 424 -18.44 10.32 19.99
CA VAL A 424 -17.64 10.03 18.79
C VAL A 424 -17.71 11.20 17.84
N VAL A 425 -16.56 11.66 17.35
CA VAL A 425 -16.46 12.77 16.38
C VAL A 425 -15.58 12.33 15.21
N GLY A 426 -16.15 12.36 14.01
CA GLY A 426 -15.38 12.12 12.78
C GLY A 426 -14.51 13.33 12.44
N THR A 427 -13.26 13.08 12.09
CA THR A 427 -12.30 14.08 11.61
C THR A 427 -11.89 13.74 10.18
N PRO A 428 -12.47 14.38 9.15
CA PRO A 428 -12.04 14.17 7.77
C PRO A 428 -10.61 14.68 7.58
N THR A 429 -9.80 13.96 6.81
CA THR A 429 -8.43 14.37 6.47
C THR A 429 -8.06 13.94 5.06
N GLU A 430 -7.31 14.79 4.34
CA GLU A 430 -6.70 14.47 3.04
C GLU A 430 -5.41 13.66 3.23
N THR A 431 -4.62 13.99 4.27
CA THR A 431 -3.44 13.21 4.66
C THR A 431 -3.87 12.09 5.60
N TYR A 432 -4.14 10.93 5.01
CA TYR A 432 -4.69 9.76 5.70
C TYR A 432 -3.75 8.55 5.60
N THR A 433 -2.63 8.58 6.32
CA THR A 433 -1.70 7.44 6.43
C THR A 433 -1.70 6.84 7.83
N GLY A 434 -1.17 5.64 7.98
CA GLY A 434 -1.04 4.95 9.28
C GLY A 434 -0.19 5.71 10.31
N GLU A 435 0.58 6.72 9.90
CA GLU A 435 1.36 7.59 10.80
C GLU A 435 0.47 8.47 11.70
N ILE A 436 -0.75 8.79 11.26
CA ILE A 436 -1.61 9.74 11.97
C ILE A 436 -1.95 9.29 13.39
N LEU A 437 -2.03 7.97 13.63
CA LEU A 437 -2.30 7.38 14.95
C LEU A 437 -1.08 7.46 15.88
N ALA A 438 0.13 7.68 15.37
CA ALA A 438 1.34 7.81 16.17
C ALA A 438 1.42 9.16 16.90
N SER A 439 0.74 10.20 16.39
CA SER A 439 0.74 11.55 16.96
C SER A 439 0.09 11.66 18.34
N GLY A 440 -0.76 10.69 18.72
CA GLY A 440 -1.51 10.69 19.99
C GLY A 440 -2.67 11.69 20.08
N ASN A 441 -2.75 12.66 19.15
CA ASN A 441 -3.83 13.65 19.08
C ASN A 441 -5.16 13.02 18.62
N VAL A 442 -5.07 11.92 17.89
CA VAL A 442 -6.20 11.16 17.36
C VAL A 442 -6.36 9.86 18.14
N GLN A 443 -7.60 9.53 18.54
CA GLN A 443 -7.86 8.35 19.35
C GLN A 443 -8.09 7.10 18.49
N ALA A 444 -8.65 7.24 17.30
CA ALA A 444 -8.85 6.10 16.39
C ALA A 444 -8.89 6.52 14.91
N GLY A 445 -8.84 5.56 13.99
CA GLY A 445 -9.07 5.81 12.57
C GLY A 445 -9.67 4.59 11.85
N LEU A 446 -10.37 4.85 10.74
CA LEU A 446 -11.03 3.84 9.90
C LEU A 446 -10.13 3.38 8.74
N PHE A 447 -9.21 2.45 9.01
CA PHE A 447 -8.20 2.01 8.04
C PHE A 447 -8.50 0.62 7.50
N GLY A 448 -7.86 0.26 6.41
CA GLY A 448 -7.75 -1.11 5.96
C GLY A 448 -6.86 -2.00 6.84
N THR A 449 -6.69 -3.23 6.39
CA THR A 449 -5.74 -4.20 6.94
C THR A 449 -4.35 -3.55 7.04
N ALA A 450 -3.65 -3.79 8.15
CA ALA A 450 -2.35 -3.20 8.46
C ALA A 450 -2.29 -1.65 8.51
N GLY A 451 -3.44 -0.96 8.52
CA GLY A 451 -3.49 0.50 8.47
C GLY A 451 -3.50 1.07 7.06
N ALA A 452 -3.61 0.22 6.03
CA ALA A 452 -3.54 0.64 4.63
C ALA A 452 -4.81 1.35 4.14
N VAL A 453 -4.67 2.11 3.06
CA VAL A 453 -5.76 2.74 2.29
C VAL A 453 -5.95 2.04 0.95
N GLY A 454 -6.94 2.50 0.17
CA GLY A 454 -7.20 1.97 -1.17
C GLY A 454 -7.61 0.49 -1.13
N PRO A 455 -7.35 -0.28 -2.20
CA PRO A 455 -7.75 -1.68 -2.29
C PRO A 455 -7.03 -2.61 -1.30
N GLY A 456 -5.93 -2.16 -0.67
CA GLY A 456 -5.28 -2.80 0.47
C GLY A 456 -4.93 -4.30 0.34
N GLY A 457 -4.21 -4.83 1.33
CA GLY A 457 -4.05 -6.27 1.51
C GLY A 457 -3.25 -7.04 0.45
N SER A 458 -3.03 -8.31 0.78
CA SER A 458 -2.51 -9.40 -0.06
C SER A 458 -3.11 -10.70 0.49
N PHE A 459 -2.99 -11.82 -0.24
CA PHE A 459 -3.44 -13.13 0.28
C PHE A 459 -2.52 -13.73 1.35
N ASP A 460 -1.38 -13.12 1.64
CA ASP A 460 -0.48 -13.63 2.67
C ASP A 460 -0.78 -13.04 4.05
N VAL A 461 -0.93 -13.91 5.04
CA VAL A 461 -1.13 -13.52 6.45
C VAL A 461 0.00 -12.62 6.95
N ALA A 462 1.21 -12.77 6.40
CA ALA A 462 2.37 -11.96 6.74
C ALA A 462 2.15 -10.46 6.48
N SER A 463 1.43 -10.09 5.42
CA SER A 463 1.07 -8.71 5.09
C SER A 463 0.06 -8.14 6.10
N GLY A 464 -0.76 -8.98 6.73
CA GLY A 464 -1.55 -8.56 7.90
C GLY A 464 -0.69 -8.33 9.13
N LEU A 465 0.31 -9.19 9.34
CA LEU A 465 1.23 -9.10 10.47
C LEU A 465 2.14 -7.87 10.40
N VAL A 466 2.39 -7.33 9.21
CA VAL A 466 3.12 -6.08 8.98
C VAL A 466 2.59 -4.95 9.87
N GLY A 467 1.28 -4.72 9.89
CA GLY A 467 0.66 -3.68 10.71
C GLY A 467 0.45 -4.04 12.18
N LEU A 468 0.89 -5.24 12.58
CA LEU A 468 0.83 -5.79 13.94
C LEU A 468 2.22 -6.05 14.51
N SER A 469 3.27 -5.63 13.80
CA SER A 469 4.65 -5.86 14.18
C SER A 469 4.85 -5.57 15.67
N PRO A 470 5.53 -6.46 16.44
CA PRO A 470 5.66 -6.39 17.90
C PRO A 470 6.23 -5.06 18.42
N TYR A 471 6.87 -4.30 17.53
CA TYR A 471 7.47 -3.00 17.81
C TYR A 471 6.46 -1.84 17.80
N ARG A 472 5.23 -2.06 17.28
CA ARG A 472 4.15 -1.06 17.23
C ARG A 472 3.04 -1.28 18.24
N LEU A 473 2.81 -2.52 18.68
CA LEU A 473 1.83 -2.83 19.72
C LEU A 473 2.54 -3.07 21.07
N PRO A 474 2.23 -2.30 22.12
CA PRO A 474 2.92 -2.40 23.43
C PRO A 474 2.92 -3.81 24.02
N ASP A 475 1.85 -4.57 23.79
CA ASP A 475 1.58 -5.86 24.41
C ASP A 475 2.26 -7.04 23.69
N PHE A 476 2.77 -6.84 22.47
CA PHE A 476 3.55 -7.85 21.74
C PHE A 476 5.02 -7.93 22.18
N ARG A 477 5.42 -7.14 23.18
CA ARG A 477 6.83 -7.00 23.59
C ARG A 477 7.34 -8.18 24.43
N LYS A 478 6.46 -8.96 25.09
CA LYS A 478 6.81 -10.13 25.93
C LYS A 478 5.64 -11.14 26.02
N GLY A 479 5.93 -12.41 26.32
CA GLY A 479 4.92 -13.45 26.63
C GLY A 479 4.28 -14.13 25.40
N ASP A 480 3.11 -14.75 25.61
CA ASP A 480 2.40 -15.61 24.66
C ASP A 480 2.11 -14.96 23.30
N ALA A 481 1.95 -13.63 23.27
CA ALA A 481 1.71 -12.85 22.04
C ALA A 481 2.86 -12.95 21.03
N ARG A 482 4.10 -12.82 21.55
CA ARG A 482 5.32 -12.93 20.75
C ARG A 482 5.51 -14.37 20.31
N GLU A 483 5.22 -15.33 21.17
CA GLU A 483 5.27 -16.75 20.80
C GLU A 483 4.24 -17.10 19.72
N LEU A 484 3.00 -16.64 19.85
CA LEU A 484 1.95 -16.85 18.85
C LEU A 484 2.32 -16.20 17.51
N PHE A 485 2.84 -14.97 17.54
CA PHE A 485 3.37 -14.30 16.35
C PHE A 485 4.46 -15.11 15.67
N VAL A 486 5.47 -15.55 16.45
CA VAL A 486 6.59 -16.37 15.95
C VAL A 486 6.13 -17.74 15.46
N ARG A 487 5.10 -18.35 16.08
CA ARG A 487 4.54 -19.62 15.63
C ARG A 487 3.78 -19.46 14.30
N VAL A 488 2.97 -18.42 14.14
CA VAL A 488 2.27 -18.15 12.86
C VAL A 488 3.27 -17.90 11.73
N THR A 489 4.40 -17.24 12.02
CA THR A 489 5.42 -16.97 11.01
C THR A 489 6.22 -18.22 10.62
N ARG A 490 6.41 -19.17 11.55
CA ARG A 490 7.21 -20.40 11.34
C ARG A 490 6.42 -21.62 10.86
N LEU A 491 5.18 -21.84 11.32
CA LEU A 491 4.38 -23.04 11.01
C LEU A 491 3.98 -23.16 9.53
N ASN A 492 4.19 -22.11 8.75
CA ASN A 492 3.64 -21.94 7.41
C ASN A 492 4.58 -22.43 6.30
N ASN A 493 5.71 -23.06 6.62
CA ASN A 493 6.62 -23.59 5.59
C ASN A 493 7.53 -24.71 6.07
N THR A 494 6.94 -25.86 6.35
CA THR A 494 7.74 -27.05 6.62
C THR A 494 7.77 -28.01 5.41
N GLN A 495 7.58 -27.47 4.19
CA GLN A 495 8.27 -27.78 2.92
C GLN A 495 7.41 -27.32 1.73
N GLY A 496 7.98 -26.51 0.83
CA GLY A 496 7.29 -25.81 -0.25
C GLY A 496 6.90 -26.64 -1.47
N GLU A 497 6.05 -27.65 -1.29
CA GLU A 497 5.30 -28.31 -2.37
C GLU A 497 3.85 -28.51 -1.93
N ASP A 498 2.93 -28.61 -2.91
CA ASP A 498 1.51 -28.96 -2.75
C ASP A 498 1.29 -29.85 -1.53
N MET A 499 0.80 -29.29 -0.41
CA MET A 499 0.80 -29.99 0.88
C MET A 499 0.11 -31.35 0.78
N PRO A 500 0.85 -32.49 0.72
CA PRO A 500 0.25 -33.77 0.94
C PRO A 500 0.29 -33.99 2.45
N ILE A 501 -0.78 -34.56 2.99
CA ILE A 501 -0.76 -35.23 4.28
C ILE A 501 0.48 -36.14 4.28
N GLN A 502 1.53 -35.80 5.05
CA GLN A 502 2.68 -36.67 5.23
C GLN A 502 2.46 -37.62 6.41
N LYS A 503 3.30 -38.66 6.45
CA LYS A 503 3.17 -39.95 7.16
C LYS A 503 2.77 -39.94 8.65
N ASP A 504 2.78 -38.79 9.33
CA ASP A 504 2.39 -38.67 10.74
C ASP A 504 0.88 -38.47 10.96
N GLY A 505 0.11 -38.25 9.89
CA GLY A 505 -1.35 -38.07 9.94
C GLY A 505 -1.80 -36.71 10.46
N ILE A 506 -0.88 -35.75 10.66
CA ILE A 506 -1.22 -34.40 11.15
C ILE A 506 -1.59 -33.49 9.97
N ASP A 507 -2.81 -32.96 9.98
CA ASP A 507 -3.23 -31.95 9.02
C ASP A 507 -2.63 -30.57 9.37
N ARG A 508 -1.59 -30.18 8.64
CA ARG A 508 -0.90 -28.91 8.80
C ARG A 508 -1.78 -27.71 8.45
N ASN A 509 -2.79 -27.85 7.58
CA ASN A 509 -3.78 -26.80 7.34
C ASN A 509 -4.58 -26.52 8.60
N THR A 510 -5.04 -27.58 9.27
CA THR A 510 -5.75 -27.46 10.55
C THR A 510 -4.88 -26.84 11.64
N VAL A 511 -3.60 -27.26 11.77
CA VAL A 511 -2.67 -26.66 12.76
C VAL A 511 -2.42 -25.18 12.47
N TYR A 512 -2.24 -24.82 11.20
CA TYR A 512 -2.07 -23.43 10.79
C TYR A 512 -3.34 -22.61 11.03
N ALA A 513 -4.51 -23.13 10.65
CA ALA A 513 -5.81 -22.51 10.93
C ALA A 513 -6.01 -22.28 12.43
N GLN A 514 -5.70 -23.26 13.27
CA GLN A 514 -5.79 -23.12 14.73
C GLN A 514 -4.85 -22.03 15.25
N THR A 515 -3.60 -21.99 14.76
CA THR A 515 -2.62 -21.00 15.22
C THR A 515 -3.02 -19.58 14.81
N VAL A 516 -3.48 -19.40 13.56
CA VAL A 516 -3.98 -18.12 13.07
C VAL A 516 -5.24 -17.71 13.85
N THR A 517 -6.15 -18.63 14.14
CA THR A 517 -7.35 -18.39 14.97
C THR A 517 -6.96 -17.89 16.35
N ASN A 518 -6.02 -18.57 17.02
CA ASN A 518 -5.54 -18.17 18.34
C ASN A 518 -4.91 -16.78 18.31
N LEU A 519 -4.12 -16.47 17.28
CA LEU A 519 -3.57 -15.12 17.10
C LEU A 519 -4.66 -14.08 16.85
N GLN A 520 -5.67 -14.40 16.04
CA GLN A 520 -6.81 -13.49 15.81
C GLN A 520 -7.60 -13.22 17.08
N GLN A 521 -7.92 -14.26 17.85
CA GLN A 521 -8.59 -14.10 19.13
C GLN A 521 -7.77 -13.22 20.06
N TYR A 522 -6.46 -13.45 20.14
CA TYR A 522 -5.56 -12.61 20.94
C TYR A 522 -5.57 -11.14 20.49
N LEU A 523 -5.53 -10.89 19.18
CA LEU A 523 -5.62 -9.55 18.58
C LEU A 523 -6.93 -8.84 18.93
N LEU A 524 -8.04 -9.59 18.91
CA LEU A 524 -9.36 -9.10 19.29
C LEU A 524 -9.44 -8.79 20.78
N ASP A 525 -8.91 -9.66 21.64
CA ASP A 525 -8.91 -9.50 23.09
C ASP A 525 -8.07 -8.30 23.56
N MET A 526 -6.99 -7.98 22.83
CA MET A 526 -6.21 -6.75 23.02
C MET A 526 -7.01 -5.50 22.67
N GLY A 527 -7.86 -5.58 21.64
CA GLY A 527 -8.81 -4.53 21.27
C GLY A 527 -8.19 -3.28 20.65
N TYR A 528 -7.08 -3.37 19.91
CA TYR A 528 -6.53 -2.23 19.14
C TYR A 528 -7.00 -2.15 17.69
N ALA A 529 -7.66 -3.20 17.20
CA ALA A 529 -8.26 -3.25 15.88
C ALA A 529 -9.61 -3.98 15.96
N LEU A 530 -10.62 -3.47 15.27
CA LEU A 530 -11.92 -4.12 15.15
C LEU A 530 -12.33 -4.20 13.67
N PRO A 531 -12.37 -5.40 13.07
CA PRO A 531 -12.86 -5.59 11.70
C PRO A 531 -14.33 -5.19 11.54
N LEU A 532 -14.64 -4.47 10.48
CA LEU A 532 -15.98 -3.94 10.20
C LEU A 532 -16.59 -4.57 8.95
N TYR A 533 -15.97 -4.36 7.79
CA TYR A 533 -16.49 -4.82 6.49
C TYR A 533 -15.36 -4.95 5.46
N VAL A 534 -15.55 -5.78 4.44
CA VAL A 534 -14.67 -5.81 3.25
C VAL A 534 -14.95 -4.58 2.40
N GLN A 535 -13.92 -3.84 1.99
CA GLN A 535 -14.10 -2.57 1.29
C GLN A 535 -14.61 -2.81 -0.15
N PRO A 536 -15.79 -2.28 -0.51
CA PRO A 536 -16.22 -2.23 -1.90
C PRO A 536 -15.45 -1.14 -2.65
N ARG A 537 -15.03 -1.47 -3.86
CA ARG A 537 -14.29 -0.60 -4.78
C ARG A 537 -15.11 -0.36 -6.03
N TRP A 538 -14.94 0.79 -6.62
CA TRP A 538 -15.44 1.11 -7.95
C TRP A 538 -14.25 1.17 -8.90
N GLN A 539 -14.29 0.34 -9.93
CA GLN A 539 -13.25 0.26 -10.94
C GLN A 539 -13.83 0.51 -12.32
N PHE A 540 -13.11 1.28 -13.12
CA PHE A 540 -13.46 1.47 -14.52
C PHE A 540 -12.24 1.56 -15.43
N VAL A 541 -12.46 1.21 -16.70
CA VAL A 541 -11.47 1.29 -17.78
C VAL A 541 -12.17 1.87 -19.01
N SER A 542 -11.65 2.99 -19.51
CA SER A 542 -12.16 3.67 -20.70
C SER A 542 -12.06 2.82 -21.96
N PRO A 543 -12.95 3.01 -22.94
CA PRO A 543 -12.92 2.26 -24.18
C PRO A 543 -11.60 2.48 -24.94
N GLY A 544 -11.15 1.45 -25.66
CA GLY A 544 -9.90 1.48 -26.41
C GLY A 544 -8.66 1.06 -25.62
N LEU A 545 -8.68 1.17 -24.28
CA LEU A 545 -7.57 0.71 -23.45
C LEU A 545 -7.68 -0.81 -23.20
N GLN A 546 -6.65 -1.57 -23.58
CA GLN A 546 -6.56 -3.02 -23.37
C GLN A 546 -5.38 -3.40 -22.48
N GLY A 547 -5.38 -4.65 -22.01
CA GLY A 547 -4.33 -5.17 -21.13
C GLY A 547 -4.42 -4.67 -19.68
N VAL A 548 -5.41 -3.85 -19.34
CA VAL A 548 -5.74 -3.48 -17.96
C VAL A 548 -6.40 -4.68 -17.29
N THR A 549 -5.90 -5.06 -16.12
CA THR A 549 -6.45 -6.19 -15.36
C THR A 549 -6.97 -5.71 -14.01
N GLN A 550 -8.02 -6.37 -13.53
CA GLN A 550 -8.66 -6.03 -12.26
C GLN A 550 -7.64 -6.06 -11.11
N GLY A 551 -7.68 -5.05 -10.24
CA GLY A 551 -6.78 -4.93 -9.10
C GLY A 551 -7.52 -4.94 -7.77
N ARG A 552 -7.39 -5.98 -6.97
CA ARG A 552 -8.08 -6.17 -5.70
C ARG A 552 -7.14 -6.03 -4.50
N SER A 553 -5.83 -5.98 -4.74
CA SER A 553 -4.76 -5.92 -3.74
C SER A 553 -4.22 -4.51 -3.55
N ALA A 554 -3.25 -4.33 -2.62
CA ALA A 554 -2.59 -3.04 -2.38
C ALA A 554 -1.89 -2.43 -3.62
N ALA A 555 -1.61 -3.23 -4.66
CA ALA A 555 -1.06 -2.74 -5.92
C ALA A 555 -2.12 -2.15 -6.88
N SER A 556 -3.41 -2.27 -6.53
CA SER A 556 -4.54 -1.70 -7.29
C SER A 556 -4.55 -2.17 -8.75
N VAL A 557 -5.35 -1.56 -9.61
CA VAL A 557 -5.37 -1.83 -11.06
C VAL A 557 -4.02 -1.49 -11.71
N GLY A 558 -3.24 -0.59 -11.09
CA GLY A 558 -1.91 -0.17 -11.55
C GLY A 558 -0.83 -1.25 -11.52
N TRP A 559 -1.07 -2.42 -10.91
CA TRP A 559 -0.05 -3.47 -10.75
C TRP A 559 0.60 -3.93 -12.07
N ASN A 560 -0.14 -3.85 -13.19
CA ASN A 560 0.33 -4.23 -14.52
C ASN A 560 0.36 -3.05 -15.52
N MET A 561 0.53 -1.81 -15.04
CA MET A 561 0.48 -0.60 -15.88
C MET A 561 1.49 -0.57 -17.04
N ASP A 562 2.56 -1.36 -16.99
CA ASP A 562 3.52 -1.54 -18.08
C ASP A 562 2.93 -2.31 -19.27
N ARG A 563 1.82 -3.03 -19.07
CA ARG A 563 1.15 -3.87 -20.08
C ARG A 563 -0.08 -3.21 -20.72
N TRP A 564 -0.54 -2.10 -20.16
CA TRP A 564 -1.66 -1.32 -20.72
C TRP A 564 -1.34 -0.86 -22.14
N ASN A 565 -2.31 -0.85 -23.04
CA ASN A 565 -2.14 -0.44 -24.42
C ASN A 565 -3.40 0.23 -24.95
N SER A 566 -3.22 1.20 -25.85
CA SER A 566 -4.27 2.03 -26.45
C SER A 566 -4.36 1.82 -27.95
#